data_AF-A0A645BBK8-F1
#
_entry.id   AF-A0A645BBK8-F1
#
_cell.length_a   1.000
_cell.length_b   1.000
_cell.length_c   1.000
_cell.angle_alpha   90.00
_cell.angle_beta   90.00
_cell.angle_gamma   90.00
#
_symmetry.space_group_name_H-M   'P 1'
#
loop_
_entity.id
_entity.type
_entity.pdbx_description
1 polymer ?
#
loop_
_entity_poly.entity_id
_entity_poly.type
_entity_poly.pdbx_seq_one_letter_code
_entity_poly.pdbx_strand_id
1 'polypeptide(L)'
;MQSHIEALSQKIVQEKSEVHKETNTINIFILPFIELLGYDTKNPRGVSQEYKADLACNGDCADLVILQNGKPQIVMECKHHTTNLGMSAIGQLSKYFAALPSAKLGILTNGIDYSFFTDSRHKNLMDQEPFFSFNLEHPETVRIEVLLLFLKQCYTSKLLERVSVINRIKGDMQRELSLPAADIACMLWGDLLCDKKEAPPSASNRPENAATDHERILAYIRKAVSGIVESEKVTTKRILNSWCSIKIDGVGNLAEVQFSERGKKWLLMNSIGFKRNIETLSDISNFGDQLREAAKLMLQRKG
;
A
#
# COMPACT_ATOMS: atom_id res chain seq x y z
N MET A 1 10.90 11.91 -6.16
CA MET A 1 9.45 12.16 -6.30
C MET A 1 9.11 13.61 -5.93
N GLN A 2 9.33 14.06 -4.68
CA GLN A 2 9.06 15.46 -4.27
C GLN A 2 9.60 16.51 -5.26
N SER A 3 10.90 16.46 -5.56
CA SER A 3 11.53 17.38 -6.53
C SER A 3 10.93 17.33 -7.94
N HIS A 4 10.40 16.18 -8.35
CA HIS A 4 9.77 16.03 -9.67
C HIS A 4 8.35 16.60 -9.69
N ILE A 5 7.62 16.49 -8.56
CA ILE A 5 6.33 17.14 -8.38
C ILE A 5 6.50 18.66 -8.39
N GLU A 6 7.50 19.18 -7.68
CA GLU A 6 7.83 20.61 -7.69
C GLU A 6 8.21 21.10 -9.09
N ALA A 7 9.01 20.32 -9.84
CA ALA A 7 9.34 20.67 -11.21
C ALA A 7 8.12 20.68 -12.14
N LEU A 8 7.21 19.69 -12.01
CA LEU A 8 5.97 19.65 -12.78
C LEU A 8 5.02 20.79 -12.41
N SER A 9 4.93 21.13 -11.13
CA SER A 9 4.20 22.29 -10.61
C SER A 9 4.68 23.60 -11.25
N GLN A 10 6.01 23.83 -11.24
CA GLN A 10 6.61 25.00 -11.87
C GLN A 10 6.32 25.06 -13.37
N LYS A 11 6.39 23.92 -14.06
CA LYS A 11 6.06 23.82 -15.48
C LYS A 11 4.62 24.21 -15.76
N ILE A 12 3.67 23.69 -14.98
CA ILE A 12 2.25 24.05 -15.09
C ILE A 12 2.05 25.56 -14.97
N VAL A 13 2.63 26.17 -13.93
CA VAL A 13 2.49 27.61 -13.68
C VAL A 13 3.05 28.45 -14.84
N GLN A 14 4.16 28.02 -15.44
CA GLN A 14 4.82 28.73 -16.53
C GLN A 14 4.14 28.56 -17.88
N GLU A 15 3.61 27.37 -18.19
CA GLU A 15 3.19 27.00 -19.54
C GLU A 15 1.67 26.97 -19.74
N LYS A 16 0.85 26.94 -18.66
CA LYS A 16 -0.61 26.76 -18.80
C LYS A 16 -1.30 27.79 -19.68
N SER A 17 -0.81 29.03 -19.75
CA SER A 17 -1.38 30.08 -20.62
C SER A 17 -1.29 29.73 -22.11
N GLU A 18 -0.28 28.96 -22.50
CA GLU A 18 -0.01 28.56 -23.89
C GLU A 18 -0.70 27.23 -24.26
N VAL A 19 -1.33 26.56 -23.29
CA VAL A 19 -2.04 25.30 -23.49
C VAL A 19 -3.50 25.59 -23.82
N HIS A 20 -3.88 25.46 -25.08
CA HIS A 20 -5.23 25.81 -25.55
C HIS A 20 -6.16 24.61 -25.86
N LYS A 21 -5.63 23.39 -25.85
CA LYS A 21 -6.36 22.18 -26.23
C LYS A 21 -6.23 21.10 -25.16
N GLU A 22 -7.29 20.31 -24.98
CA GLU A 22 -7.32 19.20 -24.04
C GLU A 22 -6.19 18.19 -24.31
N THR A 23 -5.98 17.83 -25.58
CA THR A 23 -4.85 16.99 -26.01
C THR A 23 -3.50 17.55 -25.58
N ASN A 24 -3.33 18.88 -25.58
CA ASN A 24 -2.08 19.51 -25.10
C ASN A 24 -1.98 19.44 -23.57
N THR A 25 -3.09 19.59 -22.84
CA THR A 25 -3.12 19.37 -21.39
C THR A 25 -2.69 17.95 -21.04
N ILE A 26 -3.22 16.96 -21.77
CA ILE A 26 -2.84 15.55 -21.61
C ILE A 26 -1.34 15.37 -21.84
N ASN A 27 -0.83 15.84 -22.97
CA ASN A 27 0.56 15.62 -23.36
C ASN A 27 1.57 16.38 -22.50
N ILE A 28 1.27 17.61 -22.09
CA ILE A 28 2.24 18.51 -21.44
C ILE A 28 2.20 18.37 -19.92
N PHE A 29 1.05 18.07 -19.33
CA PHE A 29 0.87 18.01 -17.86
C PHE A 29 0.55 16.59 -17.36
N ILE A 30 -0.41 15.90 -17.97
CA ILE A 30 -0.89 14.61 -17.43
C ILE A 30 0.10 13.48 -17.72
N LEU A 31 0.60 13.33 -18.95
CA LEU A 31 1.54 12.26 -19.30
C LEU A 31 2.85 12.35 -18.49
N PRO A 32 3.47 13.53 -18.28
CA PRO A 32 4.64 13.64 -17.40
C PRO A 32 4.37 13.21 -15.95
N PHE A 33 3.16 13.47 -15.43
CA PHE A 33 2.77 12.95 -14.12
C PHE A 33 2.67 11.41 -14.12
N ILE A 34 2.14 10.80 -15.18
CA ILE A 34 2.08 9.35 -15.34
C ILE A 34 3.48 8.73 -15.47
N GLU A 35 4.41 9.39 -16.15
CA GLU A 35 5.83 9.00 -16.21
C GLU A 35 6.51 9.10 -14.84
N LEU A 36 6.20 10.13 -14.06
CA LEU A 36 6.68 10.29 -12.68
C LEU A 36 6.22 9.12 -11.78
N LEU A 37 5.03 8.56 -12.04
CA LEU A 37 4.54 7.35 -11.38
C LEU A 37 5.25 6.06 -11.88
N GLY A 38 6.16 6.15 -12.85
CA GLY A 38 6.94 5.04 -13.38
C GLY A 38 6.23 4.26 -14.49
N TYR A 39 5.12 4.77 -15.03
CA TYR A 39 4.45 4.16 -16.19
C TYR A 39 5.05 4.70 -17.49
N ASP A 40 5.29 3.80 -18.43
CA ASP A 40 5.84 4.14 -19.74
C ASP A 40 4.70 4.54 -20.68
N THR A 41 4.53 5.85 -20.86
CA THR A 41 3.50 6.49 -21.70
C THR A 41 3.68 6.20 -23.20
N LYS A 42 4.87 5.73 -23.60
CA LYS A 42 5.18 5.39 -25.00
C LYS A 42 4.88 3.93 -25.31
N ASN A 43 4.55 3.13 -24.30
CA ASN A 43 4.20 1.73 -24.44
C ASN A 43 2.66 1.55 -24.41
N PRO A 44 1.99 1.37 -25.56
CA PRO A 44 0.53 1.22 -25.61
C PRO A 44 0.01 -0.04 -24.92
N ARG A 45 0.89 -1.01 -24.60
CA ARG A 45 0.52 -2.22 -23.82
C ARG A 45 0.52 -1.95 -22.31
N GLY A 46 1.09 -0.83 -21.87
CA GLY A 46 1.13 -0.41 -20.47
C GLY A 46 0.27 0.83 -20.21
N VAL A 47 0.31 1.83 -21.08
CA VAL A 47 -0.52 3.04 -21.03
C VAL A 47 -1.17 3.21 -22.39
N SER A 48 -2.49 3.04 -22.47
CA SER A 48 -3.25 3.20 -23.70
C SER A 48 -4.04 4.49 -23.65
N GLN A 49 -3.92 5.31 -24.70
CA GLN A 49 -4.81 6.44 -24.95
C GLN A 49 -6.06 5.99 -25.70
N GLU A 50 -7.15 6.75 -25.58
CA GLU A 50 -8.42 6.53 -26.28
C GLU A 50 -8.90 5.06 -26.19
N TYR A 51 -8.83 4.49 -24.98
CA TYR A 51 -9.09 3.09 -24.76
C TYR A 51 -10.59 2.78 -24.89
N LYS A 52 -10.92 1.85 -25.80
CA LYS A 52 -12.29 1.38 -26.02
C LYS A 52 -12.66 0.35 -24.95
N ALA A 53 -13.60 0.68 -24.08
CA ALA A 53 -14.24 -0.30 -23.22
C ALA A 53 -15.21 -1.15 -24.08
N ASP A 54 -15.06 -2.47 -24.07
CA ASP A 54 -15.65 -3.34 -25.09
C ASP A 54 -17.21 -3.35 -25.07
N LEU A 55 -17.77 -3.20 -26.28
CA LEU A 55 -19.06 -3.67 -26.83
C LEU A 55 -20.45 -3.17 -26.37
N ALA A 56 -20.61 -2.35 -25.32
CA ALA A 56 -21.96 -1.88 -24.93
C ALA A 56 -22.15 -0.35 -24.85
N CYS A 57 -21.12 0.45 -25.12
CA CYS A 57 -21.20 1.91 -24.98
C CYS A 57 -20.92 2.58 -26.33
N ASN A 58 -21.84 3.45 -26.74
CA ASN A 58 -21.91 4.09 -28.05
C ASN A 58 -20.73 5.04 -28.36
N GLY A 59 -19.52 4.51 -28.53
CA GLY A 59 -18.36 5.28 -28.98
C GLY A 59 -17.60 6.07 -27.90
N ASP A 60 -18.03 6.01 -26.64
CA ASP A 60 -17.33 6.66 -25.53
C ASP A 60 -16.05 5.86 -25.19
N CYS A 61 -14.88 6.47 -25.43
CA CYS A 61 -13.56 5.92 -25.09
C CYS A 61 -13.02 6.62 -23.84
N ALA A 62 -12.32 5.88 -22.96
CA ALA A 62 -11.60 6.51 -21.87
C ALA A 62 -10.32 7.16 -22.39
N ASP A 63 -9.99 8.37 -21.92
CA ASP A 63 -8.83 9.12 -22.42
C ASP A 63 -7.51 8.39 -22.19
N LEU A 64 -7.35 7.81 -20.99
CA LEU A 64 -6.16 7.06 -20.61
C LEU A 64 -6.54 5.83 -19.79
N VAL A 65 -5.91 4.70 -20.10
CA VAL A 65 -6.01 3.46 -19.31
C VAL A 65 -4.61 2.91 -19.07
N ILE A 66 -4.31 2.61 -17.81
CA ILE A 66 -3.10 1.90 -17.42
C ILE A 66 -3.43 0.41 -17.29
N LEU A 67 -2.66 -0.38 -18.02
CA LEU A 67 -2.79 -1.83 -18.14
C LEU A 67 -1.71 -2.52 -17.30
N GLN A 68 -2.11 -3.51 -16.50
CA GLN A 68 -1.19 -4.48 -15.92
C GLN A 68 -1.56 -5.88 -16.42
N ASN A 69 -0.57 -6.60 -16.95
CA ASN A 69 -0.77 -7.94 -17.53
C ASN A 69 -1.90 -7.96 -18.58
N GLY A 70 -1.99 -6.91 -19.41
CA GLY A 70 -3.00 -6.76 -20.45
C GLY A 70 -4.42 -6.43 -19.95
N LYS A 71 -4.61 -6.19 -18.65
CA LYS A 71 -5.91 -5.86 -18.06
C LYS A 71 -5.95 -4.41 -17.58
N PRO A 72 -7.00 -3.64 -17.88
CA PRO A 72 -7.22 -2.30 -17.32
C PRO A 72 -7.19 -2.36 -15.80
N GLN A 73 -6.35 -1.55 -15.17
CA GLN A 73 -6.28 -1.43 -13.71
C GLN A 73 -6.62 -0.02 -13.24
N ILE A 74 -6.15 0.99 -13.97
CA ILE A 74 -6.43 2.39 -13.71
C ILE A 74 -7.09 2.96 -14.96
N VAL A 75 -8.25 3.58 -14.79
CA VAL A 75 -8.95 4.32 -15.83
C VAL A 75 -8.90 5.80 -15.49
N MET A 76 -8.67 6.64 -16.49
CA MET A 76 -8.60 8.08 -16.29
C MET A 76 -9.48 8.82 -17.27
N GLU A 77 -10.14 9.84 -16.74
CA GLU A 77 -10.85 10.86 -17.50
C GLU A 77 -10.06 12.15 -17.40
N CYS A 78 -9.74 12.73 -18.55
CA CYS A 78 -8.93 13.92 -18.66
C CYS A 78 -9.81 15.09 -19.13
N LYS A 79 -9.42 16.29 -18.72
CA LYS A 79 -10.03 17.54 -19.20
C LYS A 79 -8.97 18.58 -19.51
N HIS A 80 -9.35 19.59 -20.27
CA HIS A 80 -8.55 20.80 -20.41
C HIS A 80 -8.26 21.45 -19.06
N HIS A 81 -7.07 22.03 -18.88
CA HIS A 81 -6.62 22.58 -17.58
C HIS A 81 -7.51 23.69 -17.00
N THR A 82 -8.27 24.39 -17.84
CA THR A 82 -9.25 25.41 -17.41
C THR A 82 -10.62 24.85 -17.04
N THR A 83 -10.87 23.57 -17.30
CA THR A 83 -12.15 22.92 -17.06
C THR A 83 -12.28 22.56 -15.59
N ASN A 84 -13.41 22.95 -14.99
CA ASN A 84 -13.80 22.51 -13.65
C ASN A 84 -14.27 21.04 -13.69
N LEU A 85 -13.74 20.23 -12.79
CA LEU A 85 -14.01 18.79 -12.66
C LEU A 85 -15.34 18.53 -11.93
N GLY A 86 -16.46 18.92 -12.55
CA GLY A 86 -17.80 18.76 -11.98
C GLY A 86 -18.47 17.40 -12.24
N MET A 87 -19.75 17.30 -11.86
CA MET A 87 -20.57 16.07 -11.93
C MET A 87 -20.60 15.42 -13.32
N SER A 88 -20.54 16.21 -14.39
CA SER A 88 -20.52 15.68 -15.76
C SER A 88 -19.28 14.81 -16.00
N ALA A 89 -18.10 15.29 -15.60
CA ALA A 89 -16.85 14.56 -15.80
C ALA A 89 -16.72 13.35 -14.86
N ILE A 90 -17.22 13.47 -13.62
CA ILE A 90 -17.36 12.33 -12.69
C ILE A 90 -18.28 11.26 -13.30
N GLY A 91 -19.38 11.66 -13.93
CA GLY A 91 -20.31 10.75 -14.61
C GLY A 91 -19.67 10.03 -15.80
N GLN A 92 -18.81 10.69 -16.58
CA GLN A 92 -18.04 10.06 -17.66
C GLN A 92 -17.09 9.00 -17.10
N LEU A 93 -16.25 9.37 -16.12
CA LEU A 93 -15.33 8.44 -15.47
C LEU A 93 -16.05 7.23 -14.86
N SER A 94 -17.19 7.45 -14.21
CA SER A 94 -18.01 6.39 -13.59
C SER A 94 -18.49 5.36 -14.61
N LYS A 95 -18.92 5.81 -15.80
CA LYS A 95 -19.31 4.91 -16.90
C LYS A 95 -18.14 4.06 -17.36
N TYR A 96 -16.97 4.67 -17.57
CA TYR A 96 -15.78 3.93 -17.99
C TYR A 96 -15.31 2.93 -16.93
N PHE A 97 -15.33 3.33 -15.66
CA PHE A 97 -15.00 2.47 -14.54
C PHE A 97 -15.90 1.23 -14.51
N ALA A 98 -17.23 1.41 -14.62
CA ALA A 98 -18.19 0.31 -14.64
C ALA A 98 -18.05 -0.60 -15.87
N ALA A 99 -17.70 -0.02 -17.02
CA ALA A 99 -17.48 -0.74 -18.28
C ALA A 99 -16.16 -1.53 -18.31
N LEU A 100 -15.25 -1.29 -17.37
CA LEU A 100 -13.97 -1.98 -17.24
C LEU A 100 -13.89 -2.76 -15.91
N PRO A 101 -14.47 -3.97 -15.80
CA PRO A 101 -14.60 -4.70 -14.52
C PRO A 101 -13.31 -5.03 -13.79
N SER A 102 -12.17 -4.99 -14.48
CA SER A 102 -10.84 -5.20 -13.90
C SER A 102 -10.24 -3.92 -13.32
N ALA A 103 -10.77 -2.74 -13.67
CA ALA A 103 -10.35 -1.47 -13.13
C ALA A 103 -10.66 -1.41 -11.63
N LYS A 104 -9.71 -0.84 -10.88
CA LYS A 104 -9.79 -0.70 -9.42
C LYS A 104 -9.58 0.74 -8.98
N LEU A 105 -9.02 1.57 -9.86
CA LEU A 105 -8.78 2.97 -9.63
C LEU A 105 -9.32 3.81 -10.80
N GLY A 106 -10.09 4.84 -10.46
CA GLY A 106 -10.50 5.90 -11.37
C GLY A 106 -9.72 7.18 -11.04
N ILE A 107 -9.24 7.90 -12.03
CA ILE A 107 -8.61 9.21 -11.84
C ILE A 107 -9.30 10.23 -12.73
N LEU A 108 -9.84 11.29 -12.13
CA LEU A 108 -10.34 12.45 -12.84
C LEU A 108 -9.33 13.59 -12.71
N THR A 109 -8.90 14.18 -13.83
CA THR A 109 -7.93 15.27 -13.78
C THR A 109 -8.04 16.25 -14.95
N ASN A 110 -7.67 17.50 -14.71
CA ASN A 110 -7.43 18.51 -15.74
C ASN A 110 -5.92 18.81 -15.89
N GLY A 111 -5.05 17.95 -15.37
CA GLY A 111 -3.59 18.17 -15.32
C GLY A 111 -3.11 19.05 -14.16
N ILE A 112 -4.02 19.71 -13.43
CA ILE A 112 -3.72 20.52 -12.25
C ILE A 112 -4.33 19.86 -11.01
N ASP A 113 -5.65 19.69 -11.03
CA ASP A 113 -6.43 19.01 -10.02
C ASP A 113 -6.47 17.51 -10.34
N TYR A 114 -6.25 16.69 -9.32
CA TYR A 114 -6.37 15.25 -9.42
C TYR A 114 -7.31 14.73 -8.35
N SER A 115 -8.23 13.86 -8.74
CA SER A 115 -9.16 13.18 -7.84
C SER A 115 -9.17 11.69 -8.12
N PHE A 116 -8.85 10.90 -7.09
CA PHE A 116 -8.72 9.45 -7.14
C PHE A 116 -9.95 8.78 -6.52
N PHE A 117 -10.55 7.87 -7.27
CA PHE A 117 -11.76 7.14 -6.93
C PHE A 117 -11.52 5.63 -6.96
N THR A 118 -12.33 4.87 -6.24
CA THR A 118 -12.23 3.41 -6.12
C THR A 118 -13.64 2.83 -5.94
N ASP A 119 -13.76 1.50 -5.90
CA ASP A 119 -15.02 0.78 -5.68
C ASP A 119 -15.14 0.22 -4.24
N SER A 120 -14.90 1.06 -3.23
CA SER A 120 -14.75 0.58 -1.84
C SER A 120 -16.07 0.14 -1.18
N ARG A 121 -17.20 0.66 -1.67
CA ARG A 121 -18.54 0.32 -1.14
C ARG A 121 -19.14 -0.89 -1.86
N HIS A 122 -19.10 -0.86 -3.18
CA HIS A 122 -19.71 -1.87 -4.03
C HIS A 122 -18.77 -2.20 -5.18
N LYS A 123 -18.41 -3.47 -5.32
CA LYS A 123 -17.49 -3.94 -6.36
C LYS A 123 -17.96 -3.49 -7.75
N ASN A 124 -17.04 -2.93 -8.54
CA ASN A 124 -17.28 -2.40 -9.89
C ASN A 124 -18.28 -1.23 -9.95
N LEU A 125 -18.54 -0.56 -8.82
CA LEU A 125 -19.30 0.68 -8.78
C LEU A 125 -18.42 1.74 -8.11
N MET A 126 -18.02 2.73 -8.91
CA MET A 126 -17.16 3.82 -8.43
C MET A 126 -17.85 4.59 -7.30
N ASP A 127 -17.10 4.87 -6.24
CA ASP A 127 -17.55 5.73 -5.15
C ASP A 127 -17.84 7.16 -5.68
N GLN A 128 -18.82 7.83 -5.07
CA GLN A 128 -19.22 9.19 -5.49
C GLN A 128 -18.19 10.26 -5.10
N GLU A 129 -17.46 10.04 -4.02
CA GLU A 129 -16.46 10.95 -3.48
C GLU A 129 -15.05 10.38 -3.68
N PRO A 130 -14.07 11.21 -4.05
CA PRO A 130 -12.69 10.77 -4.15
C PRO A 130 -12.12 10.46 -2.76
N PHE A 131 -11.28 9.44 -2.67
CA PHE A 131 -10.58 9.11 -1.42
C PHE A 131 -9.24 9.84 -1.28
N PHE A 132 -8.73 10.42 -2.37
CA PHE A 132 -7.48 11.18 -2.41
C PHE A 132 -7.55 12.23 -3.53
N SER A 133 -7.32 13.48 -3.18
CA SER A 133 -7.25 14.58 -4.14
C SER A 133 -6.13 15.54 -3.77
N PHE A 134 -5.56 16.21 -4.77
CA PHE A 134 -4.53 17.23 -4.61
C PHE A 134 -4.52 18.17 -5.82
N ASN A 135 -3.79 19.28 -5.69
CA ASN A 135 -3.61 20.27 -6.73
C ASN A 135 -2.12 20.50 -6.98
N LEU A 136 -1.67 20.38 -8.23
CA LEU A 136 -0.26 20.51 -8.59
C LEU A 136 0.25 21.95 -8.65
N GLU A 137 -0.60 22.98 -8.69
CA GLU A 137 -0.16 24.37 -8.47
C GLU A 137 0.18 24.64 -7.01
N HIS A 138 -0.33 23.79 -6.11
CA HIS A 138 -0.07 23.79 -4.68
C HIS A 138 0.62 22.48 -4.27
N PRO A 139 1.89 22.26 -4.65
CA PRO A 139 2.59 20.98 -4.49
C PRO A 139 2.67 20.49 -3.02
N GLU A 140 2.55 21.39 -2.05
CA GLU A 140 2.42 21.09 -0.62
C GLU A 140 1.14 20.30 -0.26
N THR A 141 0.11 20.38 -1.10
CA THR A 141 -1.12 19.57 -0.96
C THR A 141 -0.91 18.12 -1.37
N VAL A 142 0.15 17.83 -2.11
CA VAL A 142 0.46 16.48 -2.59
C VAL A 142 1.02 15.65 -1.44
N ARG A 143 0.24 14.67 -1.01
CA ARG A 143 0.67 13.66 -0.05
C ARG A 143 1.54 12.63 -0.73
N ILE A 144 2.84 12.89 -0.80
CA ILE A 144 3.83 12.01 -1.46
C ILE A 144 3.72 10.58 -0.95
N GLU A 145 3.51 10.40 0.35
CA GLU A 145 3.41 9.06 0.91
C GLU A 145 2.24 8.28 0.28
N VAL A 146 1.09 8.93 0.11
CA VAL A 146 -0.07 8.32 -0.57
C VAL A 146 0.24 8.11 -2.05
N LEU A 147 0.93 9.05 -2.69
CA LEU A 147 1.27 8.97 -4.11
C LEU A 147 2.21 7.78 -4.43
N LEU A 148 3.12 7.43 -3.51
CA LEU A 148 4.02 6.27 -3.65
C LEU A 148 3.27 4.94 -3.85
N LEU A 149 2.03 4.83 -3.36
CA LEU A 149 1.17 3.65 -3.50
C LEU A 149 0.74 3.41 -4.96
N PHE A 150 0.79 4.45 -5.80
CA PHE A 150 0.43 4.38 -7.21
C PHE A 150 1.62 4.25 -8.14
N LEU A 151 2.85 4.21 -7.61
CA LEU A 151 4.04 3.87 -8.38
C LEU A 151 3.84 2.52 -9.07
N LYS A 152 4.24 2.40 -10.34
CA LYS A 152 4.11 1.16 -11.13
C LYS A 152 4.64 -0.07 -10.39
N GLN A 153 5.77 0.05 -9.69
CA GLN A 153 6.35 -1.06 -8.93
C GLN A 153 5.60 -1.41 -7.63
N CYS A 154 4.83 -0.47 -7.08
CA CYS A 154 4.15 -0.62 -5.80
C CYS A 154 2.65 -0.90 -5.95
N TYR A 155 2.06 -0.51 -7.09
CA TYR A 155 0.63 -0.56 -7.30
C TYR A 155 0.12 -2.00 -7.36
N THR A 156 -0.80 -2.31 -6.44
CA THR A 156 -1.58 -3.54 -6.42
C THR A 156 -3.02 -3.24 -6.02
N SER A 157 -3.99 -3.92 -6.64
CA SER A 157 -5.41 -3.72 -6.33
C SER A 157 -5.76 -4.01 -4.86
N LYS A 158 -4.99 -4.88 -4.19
CA LYS A 158 -5.12 -5.14 -2.75
C LYS A 158 -4.76 -3.94 -1.87
N LEU A 159 -3.87 -3.07 -2.36
CA LEU A 159 -3.43 -1.86 -1.66
C LEU A 159 -4.55 -0.83 -1.64
N LEU A 160 -5.30 -0.72 -2.74
CA LEU A 160 -6.47 0.16 -2.85
C LEU A 160 -7.59 -0.23 -1.89
N GLU A 161 -7.88 -1.54 -1.76
CA GLU A 161 -8.85 -2.03 -0.77
C GLU A 161 -8.48 -1.59 0.65
N ARG A 162 -7.19 -1.60 1.00
CA ARG A 162 -6.72 -1.17 2.33
C ARG A 162 -6.79 0.34 2.53
N VAL A 163 -6.30 1.12 1.56
CA VAL A 163 -6.29 2.60 1.64
C VAL A 163 -7.71 3.15 1.67
N SER A 164 -8.60 2.58 0.87
CA SER A 164 -10.00 2.98 0.82
C SER A 164 -10.74 2.67 2.13
N VAL A 165 -10.49 1.50 2.73
CA VAL A 165 -11.01 1.18 4.08
C VAL A 165 -10.49 2.16 5.12
N ILE A 166 -9.20 2.51 5.09
CA ILE A 166 -8.61 3.47 6.03
C ILE A 166 -9.22 4.86 5.87
N ASN A 167 -9.39 5.33 4.63
CA ASN A 167 -9.99 6.64 4.37
C ASN A 167 -11.51 6.64 4.67
N ARG A 168 -12.21 5.52 4.55
CA ARG A 168 -13.62 5.38 4.97
C ARG A 168 -13.78 5.50 6.48
N ILE A 169 -12.95 4.80 7.26
CA ILE A 169 -12.95 4.92 8.74
C ILE A 169 -12.66 6.37 9.16
N LYS A 170 -11.85 7.09 8.39
CA LYS A 170 -11.53 8.50 8.64
C LYS A 170 -12.58 9.48 8.12
N GLY A 171 -13.37 9.12 7.10
CA GLY A 171 -14.52 9.91 6.66
C GLY A 171 -15.57 10.13 7.75
N ASP A 172 -15.69 9.17 8.68
CA ASP A 172 -16.54 9.27 9.87
C ASP A 172 -15.89 10.07 11.02
N MET A 173 -14.60 10.42 10.92
CA MET A 173 -13.83 11.18 11.91
C MET A 173 -13.11 12.36 11.24
N GLN A 174 -13.70 13.56 11.26
CA GLN A 174 -13.18 14.81 10.68
C GLN A 174 -11.85 15.33 11.27
N ARG A 175 -10.78 14.53 11.37
CA ARG A 175 -9.45 15.02 11.79
C ARG A 175 -8.33 14.49 10.90
N GLU A 176 -7.58 15.47 10.39
CA GLU A 176 -6.24 15.41 9.80
C GLU A 176 -5.66 14.01 9.60
N LEU A 177 -5.59 13.61 8.32
CA LEU A 177 -4.76 12.49 7.91
C LEU A 177 -3.28 12.82 8.19
N SER A 178 -2.73 12.33 9.29
CA SER A 178 -1.32 11.88 9.29
C SER A 178 -1.36 10.36 9.33
N LEU A 179 -1.24 9.72 8.16
CA LEU A 179 -0.67 8.38 8.14
C LEU A 179 0.84 8.61 8.26
N PRO A 180 1.50 8.19 9.36
CA PRO A 180 2.95 8.26 9.44
C PRO A 180 3.54 7.59 8.21
N ALA A 181 4.61 8.17 7.65
CA ALA A 181 5.33 7.56 6.52
C ALA A 181 5.67 6.08 6.78
N ALA A 182 5.83 5.69 8.05
CA ALA A 182 5.98 4.31 8.54
C ALA A 182 4.86 3.34 8.13
N ASP A 183 3.59 3.77 8.18
CA ASP A 183 2.45 2.90 7.84
C ASP A 183 2.37 2.67 6.33
N ILE A 184 2.67 3.71 5.55
CA ILE A 184 2.72 3.66 4.09
C ILE A 184 3.95 2.86 3.63
N ALA A 185 5.11 3.05 4.27
CA ALA A 185 6.30 2.23 4.10
C ALA A 185 6.04 0.75 4.39
N CYS A 186 5.33 0.43 5.48
CA CYS A 186 4.88 -0.93 5.79
C CYS A 186 3.95 -1.49 4.71
N MET A 187 3.03 -0.68 4.18
CA MET A 187 2.11 -1.10 3.12
C MET A 187 2.85 -1.34 1.79
N LEU A 188 3.72 -0.41 1.39
CA LEU A 188 4.54 -0.48 0.18
C LEU A 188 5.54 -1.64 0.21
N TRP A 189 6.31 -1.76 1.29
CA TRP A 189 7.32 -2.81 1.42
C TRP A 189 6.72 -4.16 1.79
N GLY A 190 5.60 -4.20 2.51
CA GLY A 190 4.92 -5.44 2.84
C GLY A 190 4.43 -6.20 1.61
N ASP A 191 3.85 -5.49 0.63
CA ASP A 191 3.36 -6.09 -0.61
C ASP A 191 4.50 -6.26 -1.66
N LEU A 192 5.46 -5.32 -1.77
CA LEU A 192 6.63 -5.43 -2.66
C LEU A 192 7.58 -6.59 -2.27
N LEU A 193 7.70 -6.90 -0.98
CA LEU A 193 8.46 -8.06 -0.48
C LEU A 193 7.68 -9.38 -0.65
N CYS A 194 6.35 -9.34 -0.83
CA CYS A 194 5.55 -10.53 -1.08
C CYS A 194 5.56 -10.95 -2.56
N ASP A 195 5.67 -10.00 -3.49
CA ASP A 195 5.70 -10.28 -4.94
C ASP A 195 7.10 -10.59 -5.49
N LYS A 196 8.17 -10.25 -4.76
CA LYS A 196 9.51 -10.83 -5.00
C LYS A 196 9.64 -12.22 -4.36
N LYS A 197 8.75 -13.14 -4.74
CA LYS A 197 9.10 -14.56 -4.69
C LYS A 197 10.02 -14.85 -5.86
N GLU A 198 11.32 -14.62 -5.68
CA GLU A 198 12.27 -15.49 -6.37
C GLU A 198 11.92 -16.92 -5.94
N ALA A 199 11.69 -17.78 -6.94
CA ALA A 199 11.53 -19.21 -6.68
C ALA A 199 12.69 -19.66 -5.79
N PRO A 200 12.45 -20.52 -4.79
CA PRO A 200 13.53 -20.99 -3.93
C PRO A 200 14.64 -21.57 -4.84
N PRO A 201 15.93 -21.25 -4.58
CA PRO A 201 17.00 -21.86 -5.34
C PRO A 201 16.83 -23.37 -5.27
N SER A 202 16.98 -24.02 -6.43
CA SER A 202 16.92 -25.47 -6.58
C SER A 202 17.74 -26.14 -5.47
N ALA A 203 17.20 -27.23 -4.95
CA ALA A 203 17.62 -27.92 -3.72
C ALA A 203 19.01 -28.60 -3.79
N SER A 204 20.07 -27.91 -4.21
CA SER A 204 21.40 -28.51 -4.37
C SER A 204 22.56 -27.81 -3.67
N ASN A 205 22.35 -26.77 -2.87
CA ASN A 205 23.41 -26.23 -2.00
C ASN A 205 22.87 -25.71 -0.67
N ARG A 206 22.79 -26.57 0.34
CA ARG A 206 22.56 -26.17 1.74
C ARG A 206 23.68 -26.79 2.60
N PRO A 207 24.47 -26.01 3.37
CA PRO A 207 25.37 -26.60 4.36
C PRO A 207 24.54 -27.16 5.52
N GLU A 208 24.75 -28.44 5.82
CA GLU A 208 24.22 -29.11 7.01
C GLU A 208 24.86 -28.52 8.29
N ASN A 209 24.06 -28.35 9.35
CA ASN A 209 24.47 -27.95 10.72
C ASN A 209 24.67 -26.46 11.06
N ALA A 210 23.71 -25.60 10.75
CA ALA A 210 23.44 -24.42 11.58
C ALA A 210 21.94 -24.23 11.75
N ALA A 211 21.42 -24.49 12.96
CA ALA A 211 20.06 -24.09 13.32
C ALA A 211 19.93 -22.59 13.04
N THR A 212 18.91 -22.21 12.29
CA THR A 212 18.66 -20.79 11.98
C THR A 212 18.44 -20.03 13.29
N ASP A 213 18.80 -18.74 13.35
CA ASP A 213 18.58 -17.91 14.56
C ASP A 213 17.13 -17.98 15.08
N HIS A 214 16.20 -18.26 14.17
CA HIS A 214 14.78 -18.43 14.44
C HIS A 214 14.48 -19.70 15.24
N GLU A 215 15.09 -20.82 14.90
CA GLU A 215 14.97 -22.09 15.63
C GLU A 215 15.58 -21.97 17.03
N ARG A 216 16.68 -21.22 17.17
CA ARG A 216 17.33 -20.94 18.46
C ARG A 216 16.45 -20.11 19.38
N ILE A 217 15.83 -19.04 18.87
CA ILE A 217 14.88 -18.23 19.65
C ILE A 217 13.67 -19.04 20.08
N LEU A 218 13.09 -19.81 19.15
CA LEU A 218 11.93 -20.64 19.46
C LEU A 218 12.25 -21.69 20.54
N ALA A 219 13.42 -22.33 20.45
CA ALA A 219 13.89 -23.26 21.47
C ALA A 219 14.06 -22.57 22.83
N TYR A 220 14.62 -21.36 22.87
CA TYR A 220 14.75 -20.59 24.10
C TYR A 220 13.38 -20.28 24.72
N ILE A 221 12.44 -19.76 23.92
CA ILE A 221 11.12 -19.36 24.45
C ILE A 221 10.33 -20.58 24.92
N ARG A 222 10.37 -21.70 24.18
CA ARG A 222 9.82 -22.99 24.62
C ARG A 222 10.39 -23.42 25.97
N LYS A 223 11.70 -23.28 26.16
CA LYS A 223 12.36 -23.55 27.45
C LYS A 223 11.88 -22.59 28.54
N ALA A 224 11.77 -21.30 28.25
CA ALA A 224 11.35 -20.28 29.22
C ALA A 224 9.93 -20.51 29.73
N VAL A 225 9.00 -20.95 28.87
CA VAL A 225 7.58 -21.19 29.25
C VAL A 225 7.28 -22.65 29.55
N SER A 226 8.30 -23.52 29.59
CA SER A 226 8.15 -24.92 29.94
C SER A 226 7.56 -25.08 31.34
N GLY A 227 6.57 -25.96 31.47
CA GLY A 227 5.75 -26.13 32.67
C GLY A 227 4.53 -25.20 32.77
N ILE A 228 4.39 -24.23 31.86
CA ILE A 228 3.20 -23.36 31.74
C ILE A 228 2.45 -23.69 30.43
N VAL A 229 3.19 -23.89 29.35
CA VAL A 229 2.67 -24.25 28.02
C VAL A 229 3.47 -25.45 27.49
N GLU A 230 2.79 -26.44 26.91
CA GLU A 230 3.44 -27.52 26.17
C GLU A 230 4.23 -26.95 24.99
N SER A 231 5.46 -27.43 24.78
CA SER A 231 6.38 -26.86 23.79
C SER A 231 5.82 -26.85 22.35
N GLU A 232 4.98 -27.82 22.02
CA GLU A 232 4.31 -27.98 20.72
C GLU A 232 3.25 -26.89 20.47
N LYS A 233 2.61 -26.40 21.54
CA LYS A 233 1.64 -25.29 21.47
C LYS A 233 2.34 -23.95 21.29
N VAL A 234 3.65 -23.87 21.49
CA VAL A 234 4.44 -22.67 21.22
C VAL A 234 4.95 -22.72 19.78
N THR A 235 4.35 -21.89 18.94
CA THR A 235 4.65 -21.84 17.50
C THR A 235 5.17 -20.46 17.11
N THR A 236 5.84 -20.40 15.97
CA THR A 236 6.30 -19.14 15.38
C THR A 236 5.53 -18.85 14.12
N LYS A 237 5.19 -17.59 13.91
CA LYS A 237 4.71 -17.08 12.64
C LYS A 237 5.52 -15.85 12.26
N ARG A 238 6.02 -15.83 11.04
CA ARG A 238 6.58 -14.60 10.46
C ARG A 238 5.43 -13.66 10.12
N ILE A 239 5.50 -12.42 10.61
CA ILE A 239 4.47 -11.39 10.39
C ILE A 239 5.13 -10.20 9.69
N LEU A 240 4.39 -9.45 8.88
CA LEU A 240 4.94 -8.40 8.01
C LEU A 240 5.81 -7.36 8.76
N ASN A 241 5.49 -7.02 10.01
CA ASN A 241 6.18 -5.98 10.78
C ASN A 241 7.10 -6.53 11.88
N SER A 242 7.25 -7.86 11.91
CA SER A 242 7.90 -8.57 13.02
C SER A 242 8.72 -9.72 12.49
N TRP A 243 10.00 -9.71 12.84
CA TRP A 243 10.94 -10.77 12.47
C TRP A 243 10.38 -12.15 12.80
N CYS A 244 9.79 -12.27 13.99
CA CYS A 244 9.12 -13.46 14.46
C CYS A 244 8.05 -13.07 15.48
N SER A 245 6.87 -13.66 15.35
CA SER A 245 5.85 -13.68 16.40
C SER A 245 5.76 -15.08 16.97
N ILE A 246 5.94 -15.20 18.28
CA ILE A 246 5.73 -16.43 19.01
C ILE A 246 4.29 -16.43 19.50
N LYS A 247 3.59 -17.55 19.29
CA LYS A 247 2.19 -17.71 19.65
C LYS A 247 2.02 -18.91 20.56
N ILE A 248 1.00 -18.82 21.42
CA ILE A 248 0.42 -20.00 22.06
C ILE A 248 -0.79 -20.41 21.23
N ASP A 249 -0.82 -21.68 20.84
CA ASP A 249 -1.85 -22.20 19.95
C ASP A 249 -3.27 -21.91 20.47
N GLY A 250 -4.06 -21.25 19.62
CA GLY A 250 -5.42 -20.81 19.91
C GLY A 250 -5.57 -19.69 20.95
N VAL A 251 -4.50 -19.02 21.39
CA VAL A 251 -4.56 -17.96 22.44
C VAL A 251 -3.96 -16.62 21.98
N GLY A 252 -3.29 -16.59 20.82
CA GLY A 252 -2.73 -15.37 20.22
C GLY A 252 -1.22 -15.24 20.41
N ASN A 253 -0.68 -14.02 20.23
CA ASN A 253 0.76 -13.77 20.23
C ASN A 253 1.31 -13.65 21.67
N LEU A 254 2.21 -14.55 22.05
CA LEU A 254 2.96 -14.52 23.31
C LEU A 254 4.02 -13.43 23.32
N ALA A 255 4.83 -13.38 22.27
CA ALA A 255 5.92 -12.43 22.16
C ALA A 255 6.17 -12.09 20.69
N GLU A 256 6.66 -10.90 20.42
CA GLU A 256 6.86 -10.40 19.08
C GLU A 256 8.17 -9.64 18.99
N VAL A 257 9.02 -10.02 18.03
CA VAL A 257 10.28 -9.33 17.75
C VAL A 257 10.08 -8.38 16.58
N GLN A 258 10.13 -7.08 16.84
CA GLN A 258 9.89 -6.02 15.87
C GLN A 258 11.19 -5.32 15.47
N PHE A 259 11.27 -4.83 14.24
CA PHE A 259 12.34 -3.92 13.83
C PHE A 259 11.82 -2.49 13.76
N SER A 260 12.64 -1.53 14.16
CA SER A 260 12.43 -0.13 13.81
C SER A 260 13.14 0.23 12.50
N GLU A 261 12.70 1.34 11.92
CA GLU A 261 13.27 1.98 10.71
C GLU A 261 14.76 2.29 10.82
N ARG A 262 15.32 2.35 12.04
CA ARG A 262 16.75 2.57 12.31
C ARG A 262 17.54 1.29 12.59
N GLY A 263 16.97 0.12 12.25
CA GLY A 263 17.59 -1.19 12.46
C GLY A 263 17.59 -1.69 13.92
N LYS A 264 16.91 -0.99 14.84
CA LYS A 264 16.83 -1.43 16.24
C LYS A 264 15.78 -2.53 16.39
N LYS A 265 16.08 -3.58 17.13
CA LYS A 265 15.14 -4.67 17.40
C LYS A 265 14.45 -4.42 18.74
N TRP A 266 13.20 -4.85 18.84
CA TRP A 266 12.38 -4.75 20.05
C TRP A 266 11.76 -6.08 20.36
N LEU A 267 11.75 -6.45 21.64
CA LEU A 267 10.89 -7.51 22.16
C LEU A 267 9.62 -6.87 22.72
N LEU A 268 8.46 -7.32 22.22
CA LEU A 268 7.14 -6.86 22.62
C LEU A 268 6.31 -8.03 23.18
N MET A 269 5.73 -7.85 24.37
CA MET A 269 4.77 -8.76 24.99
C MET A 269 3.55 -7.95 25.45
N ASN A 270 2.55 -7.86 24.58
CA ASN A 270 1.39 -6.98 24.76
C ASN A 270 0.53 -7.35 25.97
N SER A 271 0.47 -8.64 26.34
CA SER A 271 -0.32 -9.12 27.48
C SER A 271 0.09 -8.49 28.82
N ILE A 272 1.34 -8.02 28.91
CA ILE A 272 1.93 -7.38 30.09
C ILE A 272 2.42 -5.95 29.82
N GLY A 273 2.08 -5.35 28.66
CA GLY A 273 2.55 -4.01 28.30
C GLY A 273 4.08 -3.88 28.21
N PHE A 274 4.78 -4.98 27.96
CA PHE A 274 6.24 -5.00 28.00
C PHE A 274 6.84 -4.74 26.62
N LYS A 275 7.74 -3.76 26.54
CA LYS A 275 8.52 -3.43 25.33
C LYS A 275 9.96 -3.09 25.71
N ARG A 276 10.94 -3.80 25.15
CA ARG A 276 12.37 -3.53 25.37
C ARG A 276 13.17 -3.61 24.10
N ASN A 277 14.23 -2.82 24.02
CA ASN A 277 15.20 -2.92 22.94
C ASN A 277 16.02 -4.21 23.11
N ILE A 278 16.35 -4.86 22.01
CA ILE A 278 17.31 -5.97 21.97
C ILE A 278 18.34 -5.65 20.90
N GLU A 279 19.61 -5.86 21.20
CA GLU A 279 20.71 -5.66 20.26
C GLU A 279 20.87 -6.92 19.40
N THR A 280 20.81 -8.07 20.05
CA THR A 280 20.89 -9.39 19.45
C THR A 280 19.65 -10.23 19.73
N LEU A 281 19.43 -11.24 18.90
CA LEU A 281 18.32 -12.18 19.07
C LEU A 281 18.51 -13.07 20.32
N SER A 282 19.76 -13.23 20.79
CA SER A 282 20.09 -13.89 22.06
C SER A 282 19.67 -13.09 23.29
N ASP A 283 19.51 -11.77 23.20
CA ASP A 283 19.13 -10.93 24.35
C ASP A 283 17.70 -11.23 24.84
N ILE A 284 16.88 -11.89 24.00
CA ILE A 284 15.58 -12.43 24.40
C ILE A 284 15.71 -13.35 25.63
N SER A 285 16.88 -13.97 25.79
CA SER A 285 17.18 -14.82 26.94
C SER A 285 17.18 -14.11 28.29
N ASN A 286 17.31 -12.79 28.29
CA ASN A 286 17.29 -11.98 29.49
C ASN A 286 15.87 -11.71 30.03
N PHE A 287 14.82 -12.11 29.29
CA PHE A 287 13.43 -11.77 29.60
C PHE A 287 12.56 -12.99 29.94
N GLY A 288 13.17 -14.04 30.52
CA GLY A 288 12.50 -15.30 30.83
C GLY A 288 11.31 -15.16 31.79
N ASP A 289 11.43 -14.33 32.82
CA ASP A 289 10.36 -14.14 33.82
C ASP A 289 9.15 -13.43 33.22
N GLN A 290 9.38 -12.41 32.40
CA GLN A 290 8.33 -11.69 31.69
C GLN A 290 7.63 -12.57 30.66
N LEU A 291 8.36 -13.47 29.98
CA LEU A 291 7.77 -14.47 29.09
C LEU A 291 6.85 -15.43 29.84
N ARG A 292 7.24 -15.87 31.04
CA ARG A 292 6.41 -16.74 31.90
C ARG A 292 5.16 -16.02 32.37
N GLU A 293 5.28 -14.77 32.79
CA GLU A 293 4.15 -13.94 33.21
C GLU A 293 3.17 -13.68 32.07
N ALA A 294 3.68 -13.28 30.90
CA ALA A 294 2.90 -13.09 29.69
C ALA A 294 2.12 -14.35 29.29
N ALA A 295 2.75 -15.52 29.37
CA ALA A 295 2.11 -16.81 29.07
C ALA A 295 0.96 -17.12 30.03
N LYS A 296 1.16 -16.93 31.34
CA LYS A 296 0.11 -17.17 32.37
C LYS A 296 -1.11 -16.30 32.14
N LEU A 297 -0.91 -15.00 31.92
CA LEU A 297 -2.00 -14.04 31.69
C LEU A 297 -2.77 -14.34 30.40
N MET A 298 -2.07 -14.79 29.36
CA MET A 298 -2.73 -15.18 28.11
C MET A 298 -3.61 -16.41 28.27
N LEU A 299 -3.14 -17.44 28.98
CA LEU A 299 -3.93 -18.63 29.25
C LEU A 299 -5.16 -18.33 30.13
N GLN A 300 -5.04 -17.42 31.10
CA GLN A 300 -6.17 -16.99 31.94
C GLN A 300 -7.28 -16.28 31.15
N ARG A 301 -6.96 -15.61 30.04
CA ARG A 301 -7.97 -14.96 29.18
C ARG A 301 -8.74 -15.94 28.27
N LYS A 302 -8.33 -17.22 28.23
CA LYS A 302 -8.97 -18.28 27.44
C LYS A 302 -9.99 -19.09 28.27
N GLY A 303 -9.95 -19.00 29.60
CA GLY A 303 -10.89 -19.65 30.52
C GLY A 303 -11.94 -18.67 31.02
#